data_AF-A0A2V7PB39-F1
#
_entry.id   AF-A0A2V7PB39-F1
#
_cell.length_a   1.000
_cell.length_b   1.000
_cell.length_c   1.000
_cell.angle_alpha   90.00
_cell.angle_beta   90.00
_cell.angle_gamma   90.00
#
_symmetry.space_group_name_H-M   'P 1'
#
loop_
_entity.id
_entity.type
_entity.pdbx_description
1 polymer ?
#
loop_
_entity_poly.entity_id
_entity_poly.type
_entity_poly.pdbx_seq_one_letter_code
_entity_poly.pdbx_strand_id
1 'polypeptide(L)'
;MAVKDIEAFPEVQSATYVTEDQALARARAELVEFRDVLQELERNPLPASLEVKLKPGFRDADHVNDVADRLRGFGFVDDVRFGRDWVEKLDRLRQLAAAVGLVVGAAFAVVAIIIIGTTIRMAVLQRSREIAIMRLVGATDGFIRRPFLLQGAIKGMLGGLVAVGLSFAAYTLINRWLFHAAFFSREQASAIVAFGTLIGFFGSSASVGRHLRRV
;
A
#
# COMPACT_ATOMS: atom_id res chain seq x y z
N MET A 1 27.29 17.66 -16.01
CA MET A 1 26.55 18.51 -15.07
C MET A 1 25.07 18.15 -15.07
N ALA A 2 24.41 18.08 -16.23
CA ALA A 2 22.99 17.69 -16.37
C ALA A 2 22.49 16.49 -15.53
N VAL A 3 23.25 15.39 -15.44
CA VAL A 3 22.85 14.22 -14.63
C VAL A 3 22.71 14.57 -13.14
N LYS A 4 23.63 15.36 -12.59
CA LYS A 4 23.61 15.77 -11.17
C LYS A 4 22.46 16.73 -10.87
N ASP A 5 22.11 17.58 -11.83
CA ASP A 5 21.02 18.55 -11.68
C ASP A 5 19.65 17.85 -11.66
N ILE A 6 19.52 16.75 -12.41
CA ILE A 6 18.30 15.92 -12.46
C ILE A 6 18.21 15.00 -11.24
N GLU A 7 19.33 14.47 -10.76
CA GLU A 7 19.38 13.72 -9.49
C GLU A 7 19.09 14.59 -8.26
N ALA A 8 19.23 15.91 -8.37
CA ALA A 8 18.88 16.84 -7.30
C ALA A 8 17.35 16.97 -7.11
N PHE A 9 16.54 16.48 -8.05
CA PHE A 9 15.09 16.50 -7.92
C PHE A 9 14.62 15.54 -6.82
N PRO A 10 13.75 15.99 -5.89
CA PRO A 10 13.29 15.14 -4.79
C PRO A 10 12.53 13.90 -5.27
N GLU A 11 11.93 13.94 -6.47
CA GLU A 11 11.15 12.86 -7.07
C GLU A 11 12.03 11.81 -7.77
N VAL A 12 13.27 12.15 -8.16
CA VAL A 12 14.17 11.30 -8.94
C VAL A 12 14.98 10.37 -8.03
N GLN A 13 14.93 9.07 -8.33
CA GLN A 13 15.70 8.02 -7.66
C GLN A 13 17.10 7.87 -8.25
N SER A 14 17.23 7.93 -9.57
CA SER A 14 18.51 7.83 -10.28
C SER A 14 18.36 8.38 -11.70
N ALA A 15 19.40 9.06 -12.20
CA ALA A 15 19.50 9.42 -13.61
C ALA A 15 20.74 8.77 -14.22
N THR A 16 20.58 8.05 -15.33
CA THR A 16 21.69 7.35 -16.00
C THR A 16 21.81 7.85 -17.43
N TYR A 17 22.99 8.34 -17.78
CA TYR A 17 23.30 8.69 -19.16
C TYR A 17 23.65 7.42 -19.93
N VAL A 18 22.94 7.19 -21.03
CA VAL A 18 23.14 6.06 -21.93
C VAL A 18 23.66 6.59 -23.24
N THR A 19 24.88 6.17 -23.60
CA THR A 19 25.49 6.55 -24.89
C THR A 19 24.80 5.83 -26.04
N GLU A 20 24.95 6.35 -27.26
CA GLU A 20 24.42 5.75 -28.49
C GLU A 20 24.87 4.28 -28.63
N ASP A 21 26.15 3.99 -28.37
CA ASP A 21 26.70 2.63 -28.44
C ASP A 21 26.10 1.70 -27.37
N GLN A 22 25.88 2.21 -26.16
CA GLN A 22 25.24 1.45 -25.08
C GLN A 22 23.77 1.17 -25.39
N ALA A 23 23.06 2.14 -25.98
CA ALA A 23 21.68 1.99 -26.41
C ALA A 23 21.56 0.91 -27.50
N LEU A 24 22.47 0.91 -28.48
CA LEU A 24 22.50 -0.09 -29.55
C LEU A 24 22.83 -1.50 -29.01
N ALA A 25 23.80 -1.60 -28.08
CA ALA A 25 24.13 -2.86 -27.44
C ALA A 25 22.96 -3.45 -26.64
N ARG A 26 22.22 -2.62 -25.88
CA ARG A 26 21.01 -3.06 -25.16
C ARG A 26 19.88 -3.44 -26.11
N ALA A 27 19.63 -2.63 -27.14
CA ALA A 27 18.58 -2.89 -28.11
C ALA A 27 18.80 -4.26 -28.79
N ARG A 28 20.05 -4.58 -29.17
CA ARG A 28 20.40 -5.90 -29.70
C ARG A 28 20.19 -7.02 -28.68
N ALA A 29 20.52 -6.79 -27.40
CA ALA A 29 20.35 -7.80 -26.35
C ALA A 29 18.87 -8.12 -26.07
N GLU A 30 18.03 -7.09 -25.96
CA GLU A 30 16.63 -7.19 -25.53
C GLU A 30 15.66 -7.48 -26.69
N LEU A 31 15.91 -6.92 -27.89
CA LEU A 31 15.08 -7.13 -29.08
C LEU A 31 15.69 -8.20 -29.98
N VAL A 32 15.66 -9.45 -29.51
CA VAL A 32 16.21 -10.62 -30.22
C VAL A 32 15.64 -10.76 -31.63
N GLU A 33 14.36 -10.44 -31.81
CA GLU A 33 13.61 -10.55 -33.06
C GLU A 33 14.03 -9.52 -34.12
N PHE A 34 14.67 -8.41 -33.72
CA PHE A 34 15.12 -7.33 -34.60
C PHE A 34 16.65 -7.26 -34.73
N ARG A 35 17.38 -8.27 -34.22
CA ARG A 35 18.84 -8.27 -34.21
C ARG A 35 19.47 -8.14 -35.59
N ASP A 36 18.89 -8.77 -36.61
CA ASP A 36 19.45 -8.79 -37.96
C ASP A 36 19.31 -7.41 -38.62
N VAL A 37 18.13 -6.79 -38.49
CA VAL A 37 17.87 -5.41 -38.94
C VAL A 37 18.77 -4.40 -38.22
N LEU A 38 19.01 -4.62 -36.92
CA LEU A 38 19.89 -3.76 -36.11
C LEU A 38 21.39 -3.97 -36.38
N GLN A 39 21.78 -5.05 -37.06
CA GLN A 39 23.16 -5.33 -37.46
C GLN A 39 23.48 -4.76 -38.85
N GLU A 40 22.49 -4.70 -39.74
CA GLU A 40 22.65 -4.19 -41.11
C GLU A 40 22.64 -2.65 -41.21
N LEU A 41 22.40 -1.94 -40.11
CA LEU A 41 22.47 -0.47 -40.06
C LEU A 41 23.91 0.02 -40.20
N GLU A 42 24.21 0.74 -41.30
CA GLU A 42 25.51 1.36 -41.55
C GLU A 42 25.88 2.45 -40.53
N ARG A 43 24.89 3.07 -39.88
CA ARG A 43 25.08 4.11 -38.86
C ARG A 43 24.06 3.95 -37.73
N ASN A 44 24.50 4.16 -36.48
CA ASN A 44 23.65 4.04 -35.30
C ASN A 44 22.54 5.11 -35.31
N PRO A 45 21.25 4.74 -35.42
CA PRO A 45 20.14 5.69 -35.45
C PRO A 45 19.64 6.08 -34.05
N LEU A 46 20.18 5.46 -32.99
CA LEU A 46 19.72 5.67 -31.62
C LEU A 46 20.42 6.88 -31.00
N PRO A 47 19.68 7.94 -30.61
CA PRO A 47 20.28 9.09 -29.94
C PRO A 47 20.74 8.70 -28.53
N ALA A 48 21.73 9.42 -28.02
CA ALA A 48 22.07 9.35 -26.60
C ALA A 48 20.85 9.77 -25.76
N SER A 49 20.61 9.07 -24.65
CA SER A 49 19.42 9.29 -23.82
C SER A 49 19.76 9.37 -22.35
N LEU A 50 18.92 10.05 -21.59
CA LEU A 50 18.99 10.09 -20.14
C LEU A 50 17.82 9.30 -19.56
N GLU A 51 18.12 8.16 -18.95
CA GLU A 51 17.13 7.32 -18.27
C GLU A 51 16.93 7.83 -16.84
N VAL A 52 15.72 8.32 -16.56
CA VAL A 52 15.34 8.83 -15.24
C VAL A 52 14.39 7.84 -14.57
N LYS A 53 14.77 7.34 -13.39
CA LYS A 53 13.89 6.51 -12.55
C LYS A 53 13.35 7.34 -11.41
N LEU A 54 12.04 7.31 -11.19
CA LEU A 54 11.39 8.02 -10.09
C LEU A 54 11.33 7.16 -8.82
N LYS A 55 11.35 7.83 -7.66
CA LYS A 55 11.24 7.18 -6.35
C LYS A 55 9.89 6.49 -6.16
N PRO A 56 9.81 5.41 -5.38
CA PRO A 56 8.54 4.86 -4.94
C PRO A 56 7.67 5.94 -4.30
N GLY A 57 6.43 6.09 -4.76
CA GLY A 57 5.51 7.15 -4.30
C GLY A 57 5.30 8.30 -5.30
N PHE A 58 6.22 8.51 -6.24
CA PHE A 58 6.14 9.56 -7.29
C PHE A 58 5.95 8.95 -8.69
N ARG A 59 5.30 7.79 -8.77
CA ARG A 59 5.16 6.99 -10.01
C ARG A 59 3.74 6.98 -10.57
N ASP A 60 2.88 7.83 -10.05
CA ASP A 60 1.56 8.10 -10.63
C ASP A 60 1.68 9.00 -11.87
N ALA A 61 0.59 9.07 -12.64
CA ALA A 61 0.58 9.77 -13.91
C ALA A 61 0.89 11.27 -13.76
N ASP A 62 0.38 11.91 -12.71
CA ASP A 62 0.54 13.35 -12.49
C ASP A 62 2.00 13.71 -12.20
N HIS A 63 2.65 13.02 -11.24
CA HIS A 63 4.06 13.29 -10.94
C HIS A 63 5.00 12.95 -12.11
N VAL A 64 4.71 11.89 -12.87
CA VAL A 64 5.49 11.55 -14.08
C VAL A 64 5.35 12.65 -15.13
N ASN A 65 4.14 13.17 -15.33
CA ASN A 65 3.89 14.28 -16.25
C ASN A 65 4.61 15.56 -15.79
N ASP A 66 4.53 15.91 -14.51
CA ASP A 66 5.18 17.10 -13.93
C ASP A 66 6.70 17.07 -14.08
N VAL A 67 7.32 15.92 -13.79
CA VAL A 67 8.76 15.73 -13.97
C VAL A 67 9.12 15.80 -15.45
N ALA A 68 8.33 15.19 -16.33
CA ALA A 68 8.57 15.24 -17.76
C ALA A 68 8.49 16.68 -18.30
N ASP A 69 7.52 17.47 -17.85
CA ASP A 69 7.36 18.87 -18.27
C ASP A 69 8.50 19.76 -17.75
N ARG A 70 8.96 19.54 -16.50
CA ARG A 70 10.18 20.20 -15.99
C ARG A 70 11.42 19.85 -16.80
N LEU A 71 11.56 18.58 -17.19
CA LEU A 71 12.70 18.12 -18.00
C LEU A 71 12.70 18.73 -19.40
N ARG A 72 11.53 18.88 -20.04
CA ARG A 72 11.40 19.59 -21.33
C ARG A 72 11.82 21.06 -21.27
N GLY A 73 11.76 21.68 -20.08
CA GLY A 73 12.18 23.07 -19.89
C GLY A 73 13.70 23.29 -19.97
N PHE A 74 14.51 22.23 -19.94
CA PHE A 74 15.96 22.36 -20.08
C PHE A 74 16.37 22.39 -21.55
N GLY A 75 17.12 23.42 -21.96
CA GLY A 75 17.57 23.59 -23.35
C GLY A 75 18.54 22.52 -23.89
N PHE A 76 18.94 21.54 -23.07
CA PHE A 76 19.72 20.38 -23.51
C PHE A 76 18.87 19.11 -23.71
N VAL A 77 17.55 19.19 -23.50
CA VAL A 77 16.61 18.08 -23.66
C VAL A 77 15.79 18.31 -24.92
N ASP A 78 16.04 17.51 -25.96
CA ASP A 78 15.32 17.62 -27.24
C ASP A 78 13.91 17.02 -27.17
N ASP A 79 13.74 15.85 -26.53
CA ASP A 79 12.44 15.20 -26.33
C ASP A 79 12.43 14.36 -25.06
N VAL A 80 11.26 14.29 -24.41
CA VAL A 80 11.01 13.45 -23.23
C VAL A 80 9.96 12.42 -23.59
N ARG A 81 10.43 11.21 -23.87
CA ARG A 81 9.60 10.07 -24.24
C ARG A 81 9.34 9.19 -23.03
N PHE A 82 8.10 9.13 -22.61
CA PHE A 82 7.58 8.16 -21.66
C PHE A 82 6.26 7.63 -22.21
N GLY A 83 5.91 6.39 -21.85
CA GLY A 83 4.65 5.77 -22.28
C GLY A 83 3.45 6.40 -21.56
N ARG A 84 3.12 7.67 -21.83
CA ARG A 84 2.08 8.47 -21.15
C ARG A 84 0.75 7.72 -21.08
N ASP A 85 0.23 7.27 -22.22
CA ASP A 85 -1.01 6.51 -22.29
C ASP A 85 -0.97 5.23 -21.43
N TRP A 86 0.20 4.61 -21.33
CA TRP A 86 0.36 3.40 -20.54
C TRP A 86 0.43 3.72 -19.05
N VAL A 87 1.18 4.75 -18.66
CA VAL A 87 1.25 5.24 -17.27
C VAL A 87 -0.13 5.66 -16.78
N GLU A 88 -0.89 6.42 -17.57
CA GLU A 88 -2.25 6.84 -17.21
C GLU A 88 -3.21 5.65 -17.06
N LYS A 89 -3.17 4.69 -17.99
CA LYS A 89 -4.02 3.48 -17.89
C LYS A 89 -3.64 2.63 -16.68
N LEU A 90 -2.35 2.44 -16.40
CA LEU A 90 -1.89 1.73 -15.19
C LEU A 90 -2.33 2.43 -13.92
N ASP A 91 -2.20 3.76 -13.86
CA ASP A 91 -2.59 4.50 -12.67
C ASP A 91 -4.11 4.47 -12.46
N ARG A 92 -4.92 4.59 -13.52
CA ARG A 92 -6.38 4.40 -13.43
C ARG A 92 -6.76 3.00 -12.95
N LEU A 93 -6.10 1.95 -13.45
CA LEU A 93 -6.34 0.58 -12.97
C LEU A 93 -5.98 0.43 -11.49
N ARG A 94 -4.86 1.03 -11.06
CA ARG A 94 -4.44 1.07 -9.67
C ARG A 94 -5.47 1.80 -8.80
N GLN A 95 -5.94 2.96 -9.22
CA GLN A 95 -6.96 3.74 -8.51
C GLN A 95 -8.28 2.97 -8.39
N LEU A 96 -8.72 2.31 -9.47
CA LEU A 96 -9.91 1.47 -9.45
C LEU A 96 -9.76 0.29 -8.48
N ALA A 97 -8.62 -0.40 -8.51
CA ALA A 97 -8.33 -1.49 -7.58
C ALA A 97 -8.31 -1.01 -6.12
N ALA A 98 -7.73 0.17 -5.86
CA ALA A 98 -7.74 0.79 -4.54
C ALA A 98 -9.16 1.15 -4.07
N ALA A 99 -9.99 1.72 -4.95
CA ALA A 99 -11.38 2.06 -4.65
C ALA A 99 -12.22 0.82 -4.32
N VAL A 100 -12.13 -0.24 -5.13
CA VAL A 100 -12.80 -1.52 -4.88
C VAL A 100 -12.30 -2.13 -3.57
N GLY A 101 -10.99 -2.14 -3.34
CA GLY A 101 -10.39 -2.62 -2.10
C GLY A 101 -10.90 -1.88 -0.87
N LEU A 102 -11.07 -0.55 -0.96
CA LEU A 102 -11.62 0.27 0.12
C LEU A 102 -13.08 -0.08 0.41
N VAL A 103 -13.92 -0.22 -0.62
CA VAL A 103 -15.34 -0.60 -0.46
C VAL A 103 -15.47 -1.98 0.19
N VAL A 104 -14.73 -2.97 -0.31
CA VAL A 104 -14.73 -4.32 0.24
C VAL A 104 -14.17 -4.33 1.67
N GLY A 105 -13.07 -3.61 1.92
CA GLY A 105 -12.47 -3.47 3.25
C GLY A 105 -13.41 -2.83 4.25
N ALA A 106 -14.16 -1.80 3.85
CA ALA A 106 -15.17 -1.16 4.69
C ALA A 106 -16.32 -2.13 5.03
N ALA A 107 -16.78 -2.92 4.07
CA ALA A 107 -17.79 -3.95 4.32
C ALA A 107 -17.30 -4.99 5.35
N PHE A 108 -16.07 -5.49 5.20
CA PHE A 108 -15.47 -6.40 6.18
C PHE A 108 -15.27 -5.77 7.56
N ALA A 109 -14.91 -4.49 7.63
CA ALA A 109 -14.80 -3.77 8.89
C ALA A 109 -16.15 -3.72 9.64
N VAL A 110 -17.25 -3.46 8.92
CA VAL A 110 -18.60 -3.50 9.49
C VAL A 110 -18.94 -4.91 10.01
N VAL A 111 -18.66 -5.94 9.23
CA VAL A 111 -18.87 -7.35 9.64
C VAL A 111 -18.06 -7.66 10.90
N ALA A 112 -16.79 -7.27 10.97
CA ALA A 112 -15.94 -7.47 12.13
C ALA A 112 -16.50 -6.77 13.38
N ILE A 113 -16.95 -5.53 13.26
CA ILE A 113 -17.59 -4.77 14.35
C ILE A 113 -18.82 -5.52 14.88
N ILE A 114 -19.66 -6.04 13.98
CA ILE A 114 -20.86 -6.81 14.37
C ILE A 114 -20.47 -8.08 15.12
N ILE A 115 -19.54 -8.88 14.60
CA ILE A 115 -19.09 -10.14 15.22
C ILE A 115 -18.44 -9.90 16.59
N ILE A 116 -17.57 -8.89 16.70
CA ILE A 116 -16.94 -8.53 17.97
C ILE A 116 -18.02 -8.07 18.96
N GLY A 117 -18.97 -7.26 18.49
CA GLY A 117 -20.07 -6.75 19.29
C GLY A 117 -20.95 -7.87 19.85
N THR A 118 -21.35 -8.85 19.04
CA THR A 118 -22.16 -9.99 19.48
C THR A 118 -21.40 -10.89 20.44
N THR A 119 -20.11 -11.13 20.17
CA THR A 119 -19.24 -11.92 21.07
C THR A 119 -19.15 -11.28 22.45
N ILE A 120 -18.96 -9.96 22.51
CA ILE A 120 -18.87 -9.26 23.80
C ILE A 120 -20.21 -9.24 24.53
N ARG A 121 -21.33 -9.10 23.81
CA ARG A 121 -22.66 -9.24 24.39
C ARG A 121 -22.79 -10.58 25.11
N MET A 122 -22.37 -11.68 24.48
CA MET A 122 -22.38 -13.01 25.11
C MET A 122 -21.49 -13.05 26.36
N ALA A 123 -20.27 -12.50 26.29
CA ALA A 123 -19.35 -12.45 27.42
C ALA A 123 -19.91 -11.66 28.62
N VAL A 124 -20.60 -10.54 28.37
CA VAL A 124 -21.26 -9.73 29.41
C VAL A 124 -22.40 -10.52 30.06
N LEU A 125 -23.24 -11.20 29.27
CA LEU A 125 -24.35 -12.01 29.79
C LEU A 125 -23.85 -13.15 30.68
N GLN A 126 -22.79 -13.84 30.26
CA GLN A 126 -22.16 -14.91 31.04
C GLN A 126 -21.62 -14.42 32.40
N ARG A 127 -21.16 -13.17 32.48
CA ARG A 127 -20.64 -12.55 33.71
C ARG A 127 -21.62 -11.62 34.42
N SER A 128 -22.91 -11.69 34.08
CA SER A 128 -23.94 -10.80 34.62
C SER A 128 -24.02 -10.78 36.15
N ARG A 129 -23.85 -11.94 36.81
CA ARG A 129 -23.82 -12.03 38.28
C ARG A 129 -22.62 -11.30 38.89
N GLU A 130 -21.43 -11.47 38.34
CA GLU A 130 -20.22 -10.77 38.79
C GLU A 130 -20.38 -9.25 38.62
N ILE A 131 -20.95 -8.83 37.50
CA ILE A 131 -21.22 -7.42 37.21
C ILE A 131 -22.21 -6.83 38.22
N ALA A 132 -23.25 -7.57 38.58
CA ALA A 132 -24.21 -7.14 39.61
C ALA A 132 -23.53 -6.94 40.97
N ILE A 133 -22.68 -7.88 41.40
CA ILE A 133 -21.91 -7.76 42.64
C ILE A 133 -20.99 -6.53 42.60
N MET A 134 -20.26 -6.32 41.50
CA MET A 134 -19.39 -5.16 41.33
C MET A 134 -20.17 -3.83 41.46
N ARG A 135 -21.37 -3.76 40.89
CA ARG A 135 -22.24 -2.58 41.02
C ARG A 135 -22.71 -2.34 42.45
N LEU A 136 -23.05 -3.39 43.20
CA LEU A 136 -23.47 -3.27 44.60
C LEU A 136 -22.37 -2.72 45.52
N VAL A 137 -21.10 -2.97 45.18
CA VAL A 137 -19.93 -2.45 45.91
C VAL A 137 -19.50 -1.06 45.38
N GLY A 138 -20.28 -0.45 44.46
CA GLY A 138 -20.05 0.91 43.97
C GLY A 138 -19.09 1.02 42.78
N ALA A 139 -18.82 -0.07 42.06
CA ALA A 139 -17.98 0.00 40.86
C ALA A 139 -18.62 0.87 39.77
N THR A 140 -17.82 1.76 39.18
CA THR A 140 -18.28 2.61 38.06
C THR A 140 -18.48 1.79 36.79
N ASP A 141 -19.41 2.21 35.92
CA ASP A 141 -19.58 1.57 34.60
C ASP A 141 -18.28 1.52 33.80
N GLY A 142 -17.43 2.55 33.91
CA GLY A 142 -16.12 2.57 33.26
C GLY A 142 -15.20 1.44 33.72
N PHE A 143 -15.19 1.12 35.01
CA PHE A 143 -14.41 0.00 35.56
C PHE A 143 -14.88 -1.35 35.00
N ILE A 144 -16.20 -1.55 34.93
CA ILE A 144 -16.82 -2.77 34.40
C ILE A 144 -16.55 -2.91 32.88
N ARG A 145 -16.47 -1.78 32.16
CA ARG A 145 -16.28 -1.75 30.70
C ARG A 145 -14.88 -2.09 30.22
N ARG A 146 -13.85 -1.58 30.91
CA ARG A 146 -12.44 -1.71 30.54
C ARG A 146 -12.01 -3.13 30.12
N PRO A 147 -12.32 -4.22 30.86
CA PRO A 147 -11.90 -5.56 30.47
C PRO A 147 -12.48 -5.98 29.10
N PHE A 148 -13.74 -5.62 28.80
CA PHE A 148 -14.37 -5.94 27.52
C PHE A 148 -13.82 -5.12 26.36
N LEU A 149 -13.47 -3.84 26.60
CA LEU A 149 -12.79 -3.00 25.61
C LEU A 149 -11.42 -3.58 25.25
N LEU A 150 -10.66 -4.00 26.26
CA LEU A 150 -9.35 -4.61 26.08
C LEU A 150 -9.45 -5.94 25.31
N GLN A 151 -10.45 -6.77 25.61
CA GLN A 151 -10.71 -7.99 24.85
C GLN A 151 -10.98 -7.69 23.36
N GLY A 152 -11.74 -6.64 23.06
CA GLY A 152 -11.98 -6.20 21.69
C GLY A 152 -10.71 -5.74 20.99
N ALA A 153 -9.94 -4.87 21.65
CA ALA A 153 -8.67 -4.36 21.12
C ALA A 153 -7.67 -5.49 20.86
N ILE A 154 -7.50 -6.43 21.79
CA ILE A 154 -6.61 -7.60 21.62
C ILE A 154 -7.04 -8.47 20.45
N LYS A 155 -8.35 -8.76 20.30
CA LYS A 155 -8.86 -9.53 19.14
C LYS A 155 -8.57 -8.82 17.82
N GLY A 156 -8.76 -7.50 17.78
CA GLY A 156 -8.43 -6.67 16.62
C GLY A 156 -6.93 -6.66 16.30
N MET A 157 -6.08 -6.51 17.31
CA MET A 157 -4.63 -6.55 17.18
C MET A 157 -4.12 -7.89 16.67
N LEU A 158 -4.59 -9.00 17.26
CA LEU A 158 -4.24 -10.35 16.81
C LEU A 158 -4.70 -10.61 15.37
N GLY A 159 -5.91 -10.17 15.02
CA GLY A 159 -6.41 -10.22 13.64
C GLY A 159 -5.50 -9.47 12.67
N GLY A 160 -5.05 -8.26 13.04
CA GLY A 160 -4.09 -7.48 12.26
C GLY A 160 -2.74 -8.17 12.10
N LEU A 161 -2.20 -8.76 13.17
CA LEU A 161 -0.94 -9.51 13.12
C LEU A 161 -1.04 -10.74 12.23
N VAL A 162 -2.16 -11.49 12.34
CA VAL A 162 -2.43 -12.64 11.46
C VAL A 162 -2.57 -12.19 10.00
N ALA A 163 -3.24 -11.07 9.74
CA ALA A 163 -3.37 -10.53 8.39
C ALA A 163 -2.01 -10.16 7.78
N VAL A 164 -1.12 -9.51 8.55
CA VAL A 164 0.26 -9.20 8.12
C VAL A 164 1.04 -10.50 7.85
N GLY A 165 0.94 -11.48 8.74
CA GLY A 165 1.59 -12.78 8.58
C GLY A 165 1.13 -13.54 7.32
N LEU A 166 -0.18 -13.59 7.08
CA LEU A 166 -0.75 -14.19 5.87
C LEU A 166 -0.35 -13.43 4.60
N SER A 167 -0.32 -12.09 4.67
CA SER A 167 0.14 -11.26 3.56
C SER A 167 1.61 -11.51 3.24
N PHE A 168 2.45 -11.69 4.25
CA PHE A 168 3.87 -12.04 4.09
C PHE A 168 4.05 -13.44 3.49
N ALA A 169 3.25 -14.42 3.92
CA ALA A 169 3.25 -15.75 3.33
C ALA A 169 2.82 -15.73 1.85
N ALA A 170 1.76 -14.97 1.53
CA ALA A 170 1.33 -14.78 0.14
C ALA A 170 2.41 -14.09 -0.70
N TYR A 171 3.06 -13.06 -0.16
CA TYR A 171 4.17 -12.37 -0.81
C TYR A 171 5.33 -13.29 -1.14
N THR A 172 5.79 -14.10 -0.17
CA THR A 172 6.92 -15.01 -0.39
C THR A 172 6.59 -16.08 -1.45
N LEU A 173 5.34 -16.56 -1.48
CA LEU A 173 4.89 -17.49 -2.50
C LEU A 173 4.86 -16.84 -3.90
N ILE A 174 4.25 -15.66 -4.03
CA ILE A 174 4.16 -14.94 -5.31
C ILE A 174 5.55 -14.56 -5.83
N ASN A 175 6.41 -14.04 -4.96
CA ASN A 175 7.77 -13.63 -5.33
C ASN A 175 8.61 -14.80 -5.84
N ARG A 176 8.35 -16.02 -5.35
CA ARG A 176 9.07 -17.22 -5.78
C ARG A 176 8.60 -17.75 -7.13
N TRP A 177 7.32 -17.60 -7.47
CA TRP A 177 6.70 -18.29 -8.61
C TRP A 177 6.34 -17.39 -9.79
N LEU A 178 6.14 -16.08 -9.58
CA LEU A 178 5.59 -15.19 -10.58
C LEU A 178 6.55 -14.04 -10.91
N PHE A 179 6.63 -13.02 -10.04
CA PHE A 179 7.39 -11.80 -10.30
C PHE A 179 7.87 -11.15 -9.00
N HIS A 180 8.89 -10.30 -9.09
CA HIS A 180 9.37 -9.48 -7.98
C HIS A 180 8.31 -8.44 -7.59
N ALA A 181 7.43 -8.81 -6.66
CA ALA A 181 6.45 -7.90 -6.09
C ALA A 181 7.12 -6.97 -5.07
N ALA A 182 6.59 -5.77 -4.88
CA ALA A 182 6.95 -4.95 -3.72
C ALA A 182 6.07 -5.39 -2.53
N PHE A 183 6.69 -5.72 -1.39
CA PHE A 183 5.95 -5.95 -0.16
C PHE A 183 5.59 -4.63 0.54
N PHE A 184 4.63 -4.70 1.45
CA PHE A 184 4.26 -3.58 2.31
C PHE A 184 5.48 -3.02 3.06
N SER A 185 5.53 -1.69 3.17
CA SER A 185 6.52 -1.04 4.02
C SER A 185 6.25 -1.36 5.50
N ARG A 186 7.26 -1.20 6.35
CA ARG A 186 7.11 -1.40 7.81
C ARG A 186 6.00 -0.51 8.40
N GLU A 187 5.83 0.69 7.86
CA GLU A 187 4.79 1.65 8.26
C GLU A 187 3.40 1.19 7.83
N GLN A 188 3.26 0.60 6.64
CA GLN A 188 1.98 0.05 6.17
C GLN A 188 1.57 -1.18 7.00
N ALA A 189 2.54 -2.06 7.30
CA ALA A 189 2.28 -3.23 8.14
C ALA A 189 1.84 -2.83 9.56
N SER A 190 2.50 -1.83 10.18
CA SER A 190 2.09 -1.33 11.49
C SER A 190 0.75 -0.63 11.44
N ALA A 191 0.44 0.12 10.37
CA ALA A 191 -0.85 0.75 10.17
C ALA A 191 -2.00 -0.27 10.08
N ILE A 192 -1.79 -1.43 9.43
CA ILE A 192 -2.79 -2.51 9.37
C ILE A 192 -3.11 -3.03 10.78
N VAL A 193 -2.09 -3.27 11.61
CA VAL A 193 -2.28 -3.75 12.99
C VAL A 193 -2.97 -2.69 13.84
N ALA A 194 -2.56 -1.42 13.72
CA ALA A 194 -3.18 -0.32 14.42
C ALA A 194 -4.65 -0.17 14.03
N PHE A 195 -4.97 -0.25 12.73
CA PHE A 195 -6.34 -0.17 12.22
C PHE A 195 -7.20 -1.33 12.72
N GLY A 196 -6.69 -2.56 12.70
CA GLY A 196 -7.37 -3.72 13.29
C GLY A 196 -7.65 -3.54 14.78
N THR A 197 -6.68 -3.02 15.53
CA THR A 197 -6.83 -2.72 16.96
C THR A 197 -7.90 -1.67 17.21
N LEU A 198 -7.92 -0.59 16.42
CA LEU A 198 -8.93 0.46 16.49
C LEU A 198 -10.33 -0.09 16.18
N ILE A 199 -10.49 -0.89 15.12
CA ILE A 199 -11.76 -1.53 14.80
C ILE A 199 -12.24 -2.42 15.97
N GLY A 200 -11.34 -3.21 16.56
CA GLY A 200 -11.68 -4.05 17.71
C GLY A 200 -12.09 -3.25 18.95
N PHE A 201 -11.40 -2.14 19.20
CA PHE A 201 -11.73 -1.20 20.27
C PHE A 201 -13.08 -0.50 20.03
N PHE A 202 -13.31 0.03 18.82
CA PHE A 202 -14.58 0.69 18.49
C PHE A 202 -15.75 -0.30 18.50
N GLY A 203 -15.58 -1.49 17.92
CA GLY A 203 -16.61 -2.53 17.92
C GLY A 203 -16.98 -2.99 19.33
N SER A 204 -16.00 -3.13 20.22
CA SER A 204 -16.26 -3.42 21.63
C SER A 204 -16.95 -2.27 22.36
N SER A 205 -16.48 -1.04 22.19
CA SER A 205 -17.07 0.14 22.85
C SER A 205 -18.54 0.36 22.47
N ALA A 206 -18.88 0.21 21.19
CA ALA A 206 -20.24 0.37 20.68
C ALA A 206 -21.20 -0.70 21.23
N SER A 207 -20.70 -1.92 21.47
CA SER A 207 -21.52 -3.02 21.99
C SER A 207 -21.67 -2.95 23.51
N VAL A 208 -20.56 -2.83 24.24
CA VAL A 208 -20.55 -2.71 25.70
C VAL A 208 -21.36 -1.49 26.16
N GLY A 209 -21.19 -0.39 25.40
CA GLY A 209 -22.00 0.82 25.34
C GLY A 209 -23.48 0.61 25.66
N ARG A 210 -24.09 -0.22 24.82
CA ARG A 210 -25.54 -0.42 24.73
C ARG A 210 -26.03 -1.51 25.68
N HIS A 211 -25.23 -2.54 25.93
CA HIS A 211 -25.68 -3.72 26.68
C HIS A 211 -25.53 -3.59 28.19
N LEU A 212 -24.53 -2.87 28.70
CA LEU A 212 -24.42 -2.62 30.15
C LEU A 212 -25.53 -1.72 30.71
N ARG A 213 -26.30 -1.02 29.87
CA ARG A 213 -27.48 -0.26 30.32
C ARG A 213 -28.71 -1.16 30.52
N ARG A 214 -28.68 -2.39 30.03
CA ARG A 214 -29.81 -3.34 30.07
C ARG A 214 -29.66 -4.43 31.11
N VAL A 215 -28.45 -4.61 31.62
CA VAL A 215 -28.10 -5.45 32.79
C VAL A 215 -27.90 -4.50 33.96
#